data_AF-A0A7L2V233-F1
#
_entry.id   AF-A0A7L2V233-F1
#
_cell.length_a   1.000
_cell.length_b   1.000
_cell.length_c   1.000
_cell.angle_alpha   90.00
_cell.angle_beta   90.00
_cell.angle_gamma   90.00
#
_symmetry.space_group_name_H-M   'P 1'
#
loop_
_entity.id
_entity.type
_entity.pdbx_description
1 polymer ?
#
loop_
_entity_poly.entity_id
_entity_poly.type
_entity_poly.pdbx_seq_one_letter_code
_entity_poly.pdbx_strand_id
1 'polypeptide(L)'
;GMAQALGPDTPFTAIAGSEIFSLEMSRTEALTQAFRRSIGVRIKEEAEIIEGEVVEIQIDRPASGTGTKVGKLTLKTTEMETIYDLGTKMIESLTKEKVQAGDVITIDKATGKISKLGRSFTRARDYDAMGAQTKFVQCPDGELQKRKEVVHTVSLHEIDVINSRTQGFLALFSGDTGEIKAEVREQINAKVAEWREEGKADVIPGVLFIDEVHMLDIECFSFLNRALESDMAPVLIMATNRGITR
;
A
#
# COMPACT_ATOMS: atom_id res chain seq x y z
N GLY A 1 -16.93 14.82 8.93
CA GLY A 1 -16.04 15.11 10.07
C GLY A 1 -14.65 15.49 9.57
N MET A 2 -13.77 16.06 10.40
CA MET A 2 -12.43 16.52 9.96
C MET A 2 -11.62 15.44 9.23
N ALA A 3 -11.68 14.18 9.67
CA ALA A 3 -11.04 13.04 9.00
C ALA A 3 -11.50 12.84 7.54
N GLN A 4 -12.75 13.19 7.22
CA GLN A 4 -13.31 13.06 5.87
C GLN A 4 -12.92 14.23 4.95
N ALA A 5 -12.47 15.35 5.52
CA ALA A 5 -12.08 16.56 4.79
C ALA A 5 -10.58 16.61 4.44
N LEU A 6 -9.75 15.87 5.17
CA LEU A 6 -8.29 15.80 4.97
C LEU A 6 -7.89 15.02 3.70
N GLY A 7 -8.82 14.25 3.12
CA GLY A 7 -8.57 13.41 1.96
C GLY A 7 -8.00 12.03 2.33
N PRO A 8 -8.02 11.05 1.40
CA PRO A 8 -7.60 9.68 1.66
C PRO A 8 -6.08 9.54 1.88
N ASP A 9 -5.29 10.52 1.45
CA ASP A 9 -3.83 10.42 1.46
C ASP A 9 -3.18 11.06 2.69
N THR A 10 -3.96 11.65 3.59
CA THR A 10 -3.46 12.24 4.83
C THR A 10 -3.73 11.28 5.99
N PRO A 11 -2.69 10.81 6.69
CA PRO A 11 -2.89 9.87 7.79
C PRO A 11 -3.67 10.51 8.92
N PHE A 12 -4.69 9.82 9.40
CA PHE A 12 -5.49 10.22 10.54
C PHE A 12 -5.52 9.05 11.53
N THR A 13 -4.91 9.25 12.70
CA THR A 13 -4.92 8.25 13.77
C THR A 13 -5.80 8.75 14.89
N ALA A 14 -6.80 7.97 15.28
CA ALA A 14 -7.60 8.22 16.48
C ALA A 14 -7.27 7.16 17.52
N ILE A 15 -6.98 7.60 18.75
CA ILE A 15 -6.76 6.75 19.91
C ILE A 15 -7.57 7.27 21.10
N ALA A 16 -7.97 6.36 21.98
CA ALA A 16 -8.51 6.75 23.28
C ALA A 16 -7.38 6.88 24.31
N GLY A 17 -7.48 7.84 25.23
CA GLY A 17 -6.49 8.04 26.29
C GLY A 17 -6.24 6.79 27.14
N SER A 18 -7.27 5.93 27.29
CA SER A 18 -7.16 4.64 27.98
C SER A 18 -6.34 3.59 27.23
N GLU A 19 -6.24 3.65 25.89
CA GLU A 19 -5.53 2.66 25.07
C GLU A 19 -4.00 2.73 25.24
N ILE A 20 -3.49 3.86 25.74
CA ILE A 20 -2.07 4.06 26.02
C ILE A 20 -1.61 3.21 27.22
N PHE A 21 -2.53 2.80 28.09
CA PHE A 21 -2.24 1.96 29.24
C PHE A 21 -2.40 0.47 28.87
N SER A 22 -1.34 -0.11 28.29
CA SER A 22 -1.27 -1.55 27.98
C SER A 22 -0.26 -2.28 28.87
N LEU A 23 -0.46 -3.59 29.05
CA LEU A 23 0.52 -4.50 29.66
C LEU A 23 1.57 -4.97 28.65
N GLU A 24 1.29 -4.85 27.35
CA GLU A 24 2.15 -5.38 26.28
C GLU A 24 3.30 -4.44 25.92
N MET A 25 3.14 -3.13 26.16
CA MET A 25 4.15 -2.11 25.85
C MET A 25 4.09 -0.94 26.82
N SER A 26 5.20 -0.22 26.95
CA SER A 26 5.26 0.99 27.77
C SER A 26 4.37 2.13 27.22
N ARG A 27 3.87 3.00 28.11
CA ARG A 27 3.05 4.18 27.78
C ARG A 27 3.73 5.08 26.74
N THR A 28 5.03 5.33 26.93
CA THR A 28 5.86 6.11 26.01
C THR A 28 5.96 5.44 24.64
N GLU A 29 6.04 4.12 24.60
CA GLU A 29 6.10 3.38 23.34
C GLU A 29 4.75 3.42 22.61
N ALA A 30 3.63 3.23 23.32
CA ALA A 30 2.29 3.37 22.74
C ALA A 30 2.07 4.76 22.12
N LEU A 31 2.45 5.82 22.84
CA LEU A 31 2.40 7.20 22.33
C LEU A 31 3.34 7.42 21.14
N THR A 32 4.55 6.85 21.18
CA THR A 32 5.49 6.96 20.06
C THR A 32 4.95 6.28 18.81
N GLN A 33 4.34 5.09 18.94
CA GLN A 33 3.72 4.39 17.83
C GLN A 33 2.53 5.18 17.27
N ALA A 34 1.67 5.73 18.12
CA ALA A 34 0.56 6.59 17.68
C ALA A 34 1.03 7.84 16.92
N PHE A 35 2.13 8.46 17.38
CA PHE A 35 2.74 9.60 16.71
C PHE A 35 3.28 9.21 15.33
N ARG A 36 3.99 8.08 15.23
CA ARG A 36 4.57 7.58 13.98
C ARG A 36 3.54 7.04 12.99
N ARG A 37 2.39 6.53 13.47
CA ARG A 37 1.23 6.20 12.60
C ARG A 37 0.62 7.43 11.95
N SER A 38 0.71 8.57 12.62
CA SER A 38 0.15 9.85 12.17
C SER A 38 1.07 10.61 11.22
N ILE A 39 2.25 10.08 10.89
CA ILE A 39 3.19 10.67 9.93
C ILE A 39 3.28 9.74 8.73
N GLY A 40 2.91 10.25 7.56
CA GLY A 40 2.95 9.52 6.30
C GLY A 40 4.23 9.84 5.54
N VAL A 41 4.75 8.85 4.82
CA VAL A 41 5.79 8.99 3.82
C VAL A 41 5.18 8.59 2.49
N ARG A 42 5.12 9.54 1.57
CA ARG A 42 4.64 9.35 0.21
C ARG A 42 5.83 9.10 -0.69
N ILE A 43 5.98 7.87 -1.14
CA ILE A 43 7.03 7.43 -2.04
C ILE A 43 6.48 7.47 -3.45
N LYS A 44 7.22 8.11 -4.35
CA LYS A 44 6.92 8.15 -5.79
C LYS A 44 7.85 7.18 -6.48
N GLU A 45 7.30 6.09 -7.00
CA GLU A 45 8.08 5.10 -7.75
C GLU A 45 7.62 5.08 -9.20
N GLU A 46 8.59 5.10 -10.13
CA GLU A 46 8.29 4.87 -11.54
C GLU A 46 8.18 3.36 -11.77
N ALA A 47 6.97 2.90 -12.12
CA ALA A 47 6.72 1.52 -12.51
C ALA A 47 6.57 1.42 -14.03
N GLU A 48 7.31 0.49 -14.64
CA GLU A 48 7.06 0.09 -16.03
C GLU A 48 5.91 -0.91 -16.07
N ILE A 49 4.77 -0.46 -16.58
CA ILE A 49 3.56 -1.27 -16.72
C ILE A 49 3.31 -1.60 -18.19
N ILE A 50 2.89 -2.83 -18.46
CA ILE A 50 2.42 -3.26 -19.78
C ILE A 50 0.90 -3.37 -19.71
N GLU A 51 0.20 -2.60 -20.53
CA GLU A 51 -1.26 -2.58 -20.56
C GLU A 51 -1.77 -2.95 -21.95
N GLY A 52 -2.61 -3.97 -22.05
CA GLY A 52 -3.15 -4.42 -23.34
C GLY A 52 -4.33 -5.38 -23.22
N GLU A 53 -5.05 -5.53 -24.32
CA GLU A 53 -6.05 -6.58 -24.52
C GLU A 53 -5.35 -7.89 -24.93
N VAL A 54 -5.72 -8.98 -24.28
CA VAL A 54 -5.23 -10.32 -24.61
C VAL A 54 -5.90 -10.82 -25.88
N VAL A 55 -5.12 -11.07 -26.94
CA VAL A 55 -5.63 -11.67 -28.18
C VAL A 55 -5.66 -13.19 -28.06
N GLU A 56 -4.54 -13.76 -27.60
CA GLU A 56 -4.33 -15.19 -27.51
C GLU A 56 -3.35 -15.52 -26.38
N ILE A 57 -3.56 -16.67 -25.73
CA ILE A 57 -2.65 -17.24 -24.74
C ILE A 57 -2.33 -18.66 -25.18
N GLN A 58 -1.06 -18.92 -25.52
CA GLN A 58 -0.55 -20.26 -25.81
C GLN A 58 0.28 -20.72 -24.63
N ILE A 59 -0.03 -21.87 -24.04
CA ILE A 59 0.74 -22.44 -22.93
C ILE A 59 1.18 -23.83 -23.35
N ASP A 60 2.47 -24.00 -23.60
CA ASP A 60 3.08 -25.28 -23.89
C ASP A 60 3.32 -26.02 -22.58
N ARG A 61 2.54 -27.09 -22.36
CA ARG A 61 2.74 -28.01 -21.24
C ARG A 61 3.49 -29.24 -21.73
N PRO A 62 4.62 -29.61 -21.11
CA PRO A 62 5.32 -30.83 -21.47
C PRO A 62 4.42 -32.04 -21.19
N ALA A 63 4.36 -32.97 -22.16
CA ALA A 63 3.46 -34.13 -22.15
C ALA A 63 3.65 -35.06 -20.93
N SER A 64 4.79 -35.01 -20.25
CA SER A 64 5.10 -35.77 -19.04
C SER A 64 4.55 -35.17 -17.74
N GLY A 65 4.00 -33.94 -17.77
CA GLY A 65 3.53 -33.22 -16.57
C GLY A 65 4.66 -32.68 -15.67
N THR A 66 5.91 -33.10 -15.90
CA THR A 66 7.12 -32.68 -15.20
C THR A 66 8.04 -31.93 -16.16
N GLY A 67 7.91 -30.62 -16.21
CA GLY A 67 8.82 -29.74 -16.94
C GLY A 67 8.42 -28.28 -16.85
N THR A 68 9.33 -27.40 -17.25
CA THR A 68 9.14 -25.95 -17.26
C THR A 68 8.02 -25.58 -18.23
N LYS A 69 6.94 -24.99 -17.71
CA LYS A 69 5.88 -24.42 -18.55
C LYS A 69 6.42 -23.18 -19.24
N VAL A 70 6.36 -23.15 -20.56
CA VAL A 70 6.65 -21.98 -21.37
C VAL A 70 5.37 -21.60 -22.09
N GLY A 71 5.13 -20.32 -22.30
CA GLY A 71 3.95 -19.86 -23.00
C GLY A 71 4.25 -18.65 -23.85
N LYS A 72 3.31 -18.30 -24.72
CA LYS A 72 3.31 -17.07 -25.49
C LYS A 72 2.02 -16.33 -25.21
N LEU A 73 2.14 -15.04 -24.96
CA LEU A 73 1.03 -14.13 -24.74
C LEU A 73 1.02 -13.08 -25.83
N THR A 74 -0.08 -12.98 -26.56
CA THR A 74 -0.25 -11.93 -27.56
C THR A 74 -1.09 -10.82 -26.95
N LEU A 75 -0.50 -9.65 -26.78
CA LEU A 75 -1.18 -8.44 -26.30
C LEU A 75 -1.32 -7.44 -27.44
N LYS A 76 -2.49 -6.80 -27.51
CA LYS A 76 -2.75 -5.69 -28.43
C LYS A 76 -3.25 -4.45 -27.68
N THR A 77 -2.94 -3.31 -28.25
CA THR A 77 -3.57 -2.01 -28.00
C THR A 77 -4.28 -1.59 -29.28
N THR A 78 -4.82 -0.37 -29.33
CA THR A 78 -5.37 0.18 -30.58
C THR A 78 -4.31 0.50 -31.63
N GLU A 79 -3.04 0.64 -31.23
CA GLU A 79 -1.95 1.06 -32.13
C GLU A 79 -0.94 -0.05 -32.43
N MET A 80 -0.73 -1.00 -31.51
CA MET A 80 0.30 -2.03 -31.66
C MET A 80 -0.14 -3.40 -31.12
N GLU A 81 0.45 -4.45 -31.69
CA GLU A 81 0.30 -5.82 -31.25
C GLU A 81 1.69 -6.43 -31.05
N THR A 82 1.91 -7.14 -29.94
CA THR A 82 3.20 -7.73 -29.60
C THR A 82 3.03 -9.07 -28.90
N ILE A 83 3.94 -9.99 -29.21
CA ILE A 83 3.99 -11.33 -28.62
C ILE A 83 5.06 -11.33 -27.53
N TYR A 84 4.68 -11.75 -26.32
CA TYR A 84 5.55 -11.89 -25.16
C TYR A 84 5.74 -13.37 -24.82
N ASP A 85 6.99 -13.78 -24.63
CA ASP A 85 7.29 -15.10 -24.09
C ASP A 85 7.08 -15.10 -22.57
N LEU A 86 6.30 -16.06 -22.08
CA LEU A 86 5.95 -16.22 -20.69
C LEU A 86 6.78 -17.30 -20.02
N GLY A 87 7.35 -16.96 -18.86
CA GLY A 87 7.93 -17.94 -17.94
C GLY A 87 6.88 -18.62 -17.05
N THR A 88 7.30 -19.65 -16.31
CA THR A 88 6.46 -20.41 -15.37
C THR A 88 5.68 -19.54 -14.38
N LYS A 89 6.34 -18.55 -13.76
CA LYS A 89 5.72 -17.66 -12.76
C LYS A 89 4.58 -16.80 -13.34
N MET A 90 4.75 -16.31 -14.57
CA MET A 90 3.70 -15.52 -15.23
C MET A 90 2.52 -16.39 -15.65
N ILE A 91 2.77 -17.62 -16.13
CA ILE A 91 1.72 -18.58 -16.47
C ILE A 91 0.87 -18.94 -15.24
N GLU A 92 1.51 -19.13 -14.08
CA GLU A 92 0.80 -19.37 -12.82
C GLU A 92 -0.06 -18.17 -12.42
N SER A 93 0.46 -16.95 -12.57
CA SER A 93 -0.28 -15.71 -12.28
C SER A 93 -1.47 -15.52 -13.21
N LEU A 94 -1.32 -15.76 -14.52
CA LEU A 94 -2.42 -15.76 -15.49
C LEU A 94 -3.49 -16.80 -15.16
N THR A 95 -3.06 -18.00 -14.74
CA THR A 95 -3.98 -19.08 -14.37
C THR A 95 -4.74 -18.74 -13.09
N LYS A 96 -4.08 -18.11 -12.12
CA LYS A 96 -4.67 -17.67 -10.85
C LYS A 96 -5.73 -16.59 -11.06
N GLU A 97 -5.44 -15.60 -11.91
CA GLU A 97 -6.35 -14.52 -12.27
C GLU A 97 -7.42 -14.92 -13.31
N LYS A 98 -7.39 -16.17 -13.81
CA LYS A 98 -8.30 -16.72 -14.83
C LYS A 98 -8.42 -15.82 -16.06
N VAL A 99 -7.28 -15.36 -16.57
CA VAL A 99 -7.22 -14.50 -17.75
C VAL A 99 -7.61 -15.28 -19.00
N GLN A 100 -8.46 -14.70 -19.83
CA GLN A 100 -8.95 -15.25 -21.08
C GLN A 100 -8.67 -14.29 -22.25
N ALA A 101 -8.74 -14.82 -23.46
CA ALA A 101 -8.67 -14.02 -24.67
C ALA A 101 -9.86 -13.04 -24.74
N GLY A 102 -9.55 -11.74 -24.85
CA GLY A 102 -10.48 -10.62 -24.77
C GLY A 102 -10.47 -9.89 -23.43
N ASP A 103 -9.69 -10.34 -22.43
CA ASP A 103 -9.51 -9.59 -21.20
C ASP A 103 -8.47 -8.46 -21.38
N VAL A 104 -8.70 -7.33 -20.72
CA VAL A 104 -7.73 -6.23 -20.60
C VAL A 104 -6.96 -6.41 -19.30
N ILE A 105 -5.64 -6.51 -19.41
CA ILE A 105 -4.76 -6.77 -18.27
C ILE A 105 -3.65 -5.73 -18.17
N THR A 106 -3.17 -5.50 -16.95
CA THR A 106 -1.95 -4.77 -16.66
C THR A 106 -0.93 -5.72 -16.06
N ILE A 107 0.30 -5.67 -16.57
CA ILE A 107 1.45 -6.43 -16.08
C ILE A 107 2.47 -5.44 -15.56
N ASP A 108 2.79 -5.52 -14.27
CA ASP A 108 3.95 -4.82 -13.73
C ASP A 108 5.22 -5.61 -14.06
N LYS A 109 6.14 -4.99 -14.80
CA LYS A 109 7.37 -5.64 -15.29
C LYS A 109 8.35 -5.95 -14.17
N ALA A 110 8.36 -5.18 -13.08
CA ALA A 110 9.27 -5.37 -11.96
C ALA A 110 8.81 -6.51 -11.05
N THR A 111 7.51 -6.54 -10.72
CA THR A 111 6.95 -7.53 -9.80
C THR A 111 6.44 -8.79 -10.50
N GLY A 112 6.18 -8.72 -11.80
CA GLY A 112 5.51 -9.77 -12.56
C GLY A 112 4.05 -9.96 -12.16
N LYS A 113 3.46 -9.02 -11.41
CA LYS A 113 2.08 -9.08 -10.97
C LYS A 113 1.16 -8.73 -12.13
N ILE A 114 0.19 -9.60 -12.37
CA ILE A 114 -0.83 -9.43 -13.41
C ILE A 114 -2.13 -9.04 -12.73
N SER A 115 -2.78 -7.98 -13.19
CA SER A 115 -4.08 -7.53 -12.70
C SER A 115 -5.06 -7.43 -13.86
N LYS A 116 -6.23 -8.05 -13.71
CA LYS A 116 -7.31 -7.98 -14.70
C LYS A 116 -8.13 -6.72 -14.50
N LEU A 117 -8.08 -5.79 -15.45
CA LEU A 117 -8.86 -4.55 -15.42
C LEU A 117 -10.33 -4.79 -15.80
N GLY A 118 -10.56 -5.70 -16.74
CA GLY A 118 -11.89 -6.03 -17.22
C GLY A 118 -11.85 -6.82 -18.52
N ARG A 119 -12.97 -6.82 -19.25
CA ARG A 119 -13.12 -7.48 -20.55
C ARG A 119 -13.37 -6.44 -21.64
N SER A 120 -12.79 -6.64 -22.82
CA SER A 120 -12.96 -5.73 -23.95
C SER A 120 -14.40 -5.72 -24.46
N PHE A 121 -14.90 -4.52 -24.82
CA PHE A 121 -16.25 -4.35 -25.36
C PHE A 121 -16.48 -5.09 -26.68
N THR A 122 -15.42 -5.30 -27.48
CA THR A 122 -15.47 -5.95 -28.79
C THR A 122 -15.89 -7.42 -28.72
N ARG A 123 -15.72 -8.09 -27.58
CA ARG A 123 -16.14 -9.49 -27.36
C ARG A 123 -17.31 -9.65 -26.38
N ALA A 124 -18.06 -8.58 -26.12
CA ALA A 124 -19.23 -8.62 -25.23
C ALA A 124 -20.38 -9.49 -25.76
N ARG A 125 -20.43 -9.77 -27.07
CA ARG A 125 -21.51 -10.55 -27.72
C ARG A 125 -21.32 -12.06 -27.74
N ASP A 126 -20.10 -12.57 -27.56
CA ASP A 126 -19.81 -13.99 -27.78
C ASP A 126 -20.01 -14.87 -26.52
N TYR A 127 -20.40 -14.29 -25.39
CA TYR A 127 -20.60 -15.01 -24.12
C TYR A 127 -21.89 -14.57 -23.42
N ASP A 128 -22.98 -15.27 -23.73
CA ASP A 128 -24.34 -15.09 -23.19
C ASP A 128 -24.51 -15.58 -21.72
N ALA A 129 -23.42 -16.00 -21.07
CA ALA A 129 -23.41 -16.53 -19.71
C ALA A 129 -22.45 -15.72 -18.82
N MET A 130 -22.80 -14.47 -18.52
CA MET A 130 -22.00 -13.60 -17.66
C MET A 130 -22.70 -13.44 -16.30
N GLY A 131 -22.01 -13.87 -15.23
CA GLY A 131 -22.37 -13.50 -13.86
C GLY A 131 -22.23 -12.00 -13.64
N ALA A 132 -22.93 -11.45 -12.65
CA ALA A 132 -23.11 -10.02 -12.36
C ALA A 132 -21.83 -9.19 -12.04
N GLN A 133 -20.63 -9.65 -12.39
CA GLN A 133 -19.33 -9.14 -11.94
C GLN A 133 -18.35 -8.75 -13.06
N THR A 134 -18.71 -8.90 -14.35
CA THR A 134 -17.77 -8.58 -15.44
C THR A 134 -17.79 -7.09 -15.79
N LYS A 135 -16.71 -6.40 -15.40
CA LYS A 135 -16.47 -5.00 -15.76
C LYS A 135 -15.97 -4.93 -17.20
N PHE A 136 -16.70 -4.22 -18.06
CA PHE A 136 -16.27 -3.96 -19.42
C PHE A 136 -15.38 -2.71 -19.49
N VAL A 137 -14.26 -2.82 -20.17
CA VAL A 137 -13.24 -1.77 -20.31
C VAL A 137 -12.90 -1.62 -21.78
N GLN A 138 -12.62 -0.40 -22.22
CA GLN A 138 -12.17 -0.14 -23.59
C GLN A 138 -10.77 -0.71 -23.81
N CYS A 139 -10.45 -1.07 -25.06
CA CYS A 139 -9.10 -1.43 -25.44
C CYS A 139 -8.16 -0.25 -25.09
N PRO A 140 -7.02 -0.49 -24.42
CA PRO A 140 -6.07 0.56 -24.10
C PRO A 140 -5.52 1.20 -25.37
N ASP A 141 -5.41 2.53 -25.36
CA ASP A 141 -4.83 3.32 -26.45
C ASP A 141 -3.34 3.60 -26.23
N GLY A 142 -2.60 3.77 -27.33
CA GLY A 142 -1.17 4.11 -27.34
C GLY A 142 -0.24 2.90 -27.21
N GLU A 143 0.95 3.13 -26.65
CA GLU A 143 1.96 2.07 -26.50
C GLU A 143 1.57 1.01 -25.45
N LEU A 144 1.94 -0.25 -25.72
CA LEU A 144 1.77 -1.37 -24.78
C LEU A 144 2.56 -1.13 -23.50
N GLN A 145 3.76 -0.58 -23.58
CA GLN A 145 4.62 -0.30 -22.43
C GLN A 145 4.46 1.17 -22.04
N LYS A 146 4.03 1.41 -20.81
CA LYS A 146 3.85 2.75 -20.25
C LYS A 146 4.65 2.86 -18.96
N ARG A 147 5.29 4.02 -18.76
CA ARG A 147 5.83 4.40 -17.46
C ARG A 147 4.73 5.08 -16.68
N LYS A 148 4.39 4.51 -15.52
CA LYS A 148 3.39 5.07 -14.61
C LYS A 148 4.07 5.37 -13.29
N GLU A 149 3.94 6.62 -12.85
CA GLU A 149 4.29 6.99 -11.49
C GLU A 149 3.24 6.41 -10.54
N VAL A 150 3.66 5.49 -9.68
CA VAL A 150 2.83 4.91 -8.64
C VAL A 150 3.20 5.59 -7.33
N VAL A 151 2.19 6.23 -6.73
CA VAL A 151 2.33 6.92 -5.47
C VAL A 151 1.88 5.97 -4.36
N HIS A 152 2.81 5.60 -3.49
CA HIS A 152 2.55 4.80 -2.30
C HIS A 152 2.66 5.68 -1.06
N THR A 153 1.59 5.76 -0.28
CA THR A 153 1.61 6.45 1.01
C THR A 153 1.65 5.40 2.11
N VAL A 154 2.71 5.42 2.92
CA VAL A 154 2.96 4.46 4.02
C VAL A 154 3.30 5.25 5.28
N SER A 155 2.83 4.83 6.45
CA SER A 155 3.17 5.49 7.72
C SER A 155 4.58 5.16 8.19
N LEU A 156 5.21 6.05 8.96
CA LEU A 156 6.52 5.77 9.56
C LEU A 156 6.49 4.54 10.47
N HIS A 157 5.37 4.31 11.16
CA HIS A 157 5.21 3.12 12.00
C HIS A 157 5.20 1.82 11.20
N GLU A 158 4.58 1.78 10.04
CA GLU A 158 4.61 0.58 9.19
C GLU A 158 6.03 0.25 8.71
N ILE A 159 6.80 1.30 8.34
CA ILE A 159 8.21 1.14 7.96
C ILE A 159 9.03 0.62 9.15
N ASP A 160 8.79 1.12 10.37
CA ASP A 160 9.44 0.62 11.58
C ASP A 160 9.18 -0.87 11.81
N VAL A 161 7.92 -1.29 11.76
CA VAL A 161 7.53 -2.68 12.04
C VAL A 161 8.12 -3.62 11.00
N ILE A 162 8.08 -3.25 9.71
CA ILE A 162 8.65 -4.04 8.62
C ILE A 162 10.16 -4.24 8.81
N ASN A 163 10.88 -3.21 9.23
CA ASN A 163 12.34 -3.28 9.40
C ASN A 163 12.77 -3.84 10.77
N SER A 164 11.87 -3.94 11.74
CA SER A 164 12.21 -4.43 13.08
C SER A 164 12.32 -5.96 13.16
N ARG A 165 11.62 -6.74 12.33
CA ARG A 165 11.59 -8.21 12.40
C ARG A 165 11.48 -8.85 11.02
N THR A 166 12.05 -10.05 10.85
CA THR A 166 11.98 -10.84 9.60
C THR A 166 10.55 -11.18 9.16
N GLN A 167 9.57 -11.17 10.08
CA GLN A 167 8.13 -11.28 9.80
C GLN A 167 7.33 -10.04 10.25
N GLY A 168 7.94 -8.86 10.24
CA GLY A 168 7.29 -7.60 10.65
C GLY A 168 5.99 -7.32 9.89
N PHE A 169 5.90 -7.70 8.61
CA PHE A 169 4.68 -7.51 7.83
C PHE A 169 3.45 -8.25 8.40
N LEU A 170 3.61 -9.46 8.96
CA LEU A 170 2.51 -10.20 9.57
C LEU A 170 2.07 -9.56 10.90
N ALA A 171 3.01 -8.96 11.64
CA ALA A 171 2.74 -8.29 12.90
C ALA A 171 1.81 -7.06 12.74
N LEU A 172 1.85 -6.40 11.58
CA LEU A 172 0.92 -5.31 11.25
C LEU A 172 -0.55 -5.76 11.26
N PHE A 173 -0.82 -7.02 10.93
CA PHE A 173 -2.18 -7.58 10.89
C PHE A 173 -2.57 -8.28 12.18
N SER A 174 -1.61 -8.82 12.94
CA SER A 174 -1.89 -9.50 14.21
C SER A 174 -1.95 -8.56 15.42
N GLY A 175 -1.47 -7.32 15.29
CA GLY A 175 -1.39 -6.35 16.40
C GLY A 175 -0.23 -6.60 17.38
N ASP A 176 0.49 -7.71 17.23
CA ASP A 176 1.66 -8.06 18.04
C ASP A 176 2.93 -7.39 17.50
N THR A 177 2.93 -6.06 17.48
CA THR A 177 4.07 -5.26 17.01
C THR A 177 5.19 -5.20 18.05
N GLY A 178 4.86 -5.39 19.34
CA GLY A 178 5.78 -5.27 20.46
C GLY A 178 6.44 -3.88 20.55
N GLU A 179 7.51 -3.79 21.35
CA GLU A 179 8.33 -2.58 21.42
C GLU A 179 9.38 -2.54 20.30
N ILE A 180 9.51 -1.38 19.65
CA ILE A 180 10.46 -1.17 18.56
C ILE A 180 11.71 -0.49 19.12
N LYS A 181 12.89 -1.04 18.81
CA LYS A 181 14.17 -0.48 19.25
C LYS A 181 14.40 0.93 18.67
N ALA A 182 14.92 1.83 19.50
CA ALA A 182 15.26 3.20 19.09
C ALA A 182 16.24 3.24 17.90
N GLU A 183 17.22 2.33 17.87
CA GLU A 183 18.20 2.22 16.77
C GLU A 183 17.54 2.05 15.40
N VAL A 184 16.47 1.25 15.32
CA VAL A 184 15.73 1.03 14.07
C VAL A 184 15.02 2.32 13.64
N ARG A 185 14.43 3.04 14.59
CA ARG A 185 13.78 4.33 14.32
C ARG A 185 14.76 5.40 13.85
N GLU A 186 15.93 5.47 14.46
CA GLU A 186 16.99 6.41 14.04
C GLU A 186 17.47 6.11 12.62
N GLN A 187 17.72 4.83 12.30
CA GLN A 187 18.08 4.41 10.95
C GLN A 187 17.00 4.75 9.92
N ILE A 188 15.73 4.55 10.26
CA ILE A 188 14.60 4.88 9.37
C ILE A 188 14.47 6.39 9.20
N ASN A 189 14.59 7.16 10.28
CA ASN A 189 14.54 8.62 10.20
C ASN A 189 15.66 9.16 9.30
N ALA A 190 16.87 8.59 9.38
CA ALA A 190 17.97 8.95 8.51
C ALA A 190 17.68 8.61 7.03
N LYS A 191 17.16 7.42 6.74
CA LYS A 191 16.76 7.01 5.37
C LYS A 191 15.63 7.85 4.80
N VAL A 192 14.63 8.20 5.61
CA VAL A 192 13.51 9.04 5.18
C VAL A 192 14.00 10.47 4.92
N ALA A 193 14.94 10.98 5.70
CA ALA A 193 15.59 12.26 5.44
C ALA A 193 16.37 12.23 4.11
N GLU A 194 17.14 11.16 3.86
CA GLU A 194 17.84 10.95 2.58
C GLU A 194 16.86 10.90 1.39
N TRP A 195 15.79 10.11 1.48
CA TRP A 195 14.77 10.05 0.41
C TRP A 195 14.06 11.38 0.17
N ARG A 196 13.92 12.20 1.22
CA ARG A 196 13.37 13.55 1.11
C ARG A 196 14.34 14.49 0.41
N GLU A 197 15.63 14.42 0.72
CA GLU A 197 16.68 15.21 0.06
C GLU A 197 16.85 14.83 -1.41
N GLU A 198 16.74 13.54 -1.74
CA GLU A 198 16.77 13.03 -3.11
C GLU A 198 15.48 13.30 -3.90
N GLY A 199 14.41 13.77 -3.24
CA GLY A 199 13.10 14.00 -3.85
C GLY A 199 12.32 12.72 -4.22
N LYS A 200 12.74 11.56 -3.70
CA LYS A 200 12.06 10.27 -3.91
C LYS A 200 10.84 10.08 -2.99
N ALA A 201 10.83 10.78 -1.85
CA ALA A 201 9.73 10.70 -0.90
C ALA A 201 9.34 12.08 -0.32
N ASP A 202 8.04 12.28 -0.16
CA ASP A 202 7.47 13.45 0.51
C ASP A 202 6.92 13.04 1.89
N VAL A 203 7.30 13.74 2.95
CA VAL A 203 6.73 13.51 4.30
C VAL A 203 5.44 14.31 4.45
N ILE A 204 4.37 13.62 4.85
CA ILE A 204 3.03 14.16 5.05
C ILE A 204 2.73 14.15 6.55
N PRO A 205 2.75 15.31 7.22
CA PRO A 205 2.25 15.40 8.58
C PRO A 205 0.74 15.18 8.56
N GLY A 206 0.30 14.14 9.25
CA GLY A 206 -1.12 13.82 9.41
C GLY A 206 -1.70 14.44 10.66
N VAL A 207 -2.69 13.75 11.23
CA VAL A 207 -3.40 14.17 12.44
C VAL A 207 -3.42 13.02 13.44
N LEU A 208 -3.02 13.33 14.68
CA LEU A 208 -3.20 12.46 15.83
C LEU A 208 -4.37 13.01 16.67
N PHE A 209 -5.46 12.25 16.75
CA PHE A 209 -6.60 12.56 17.59
C PHE A 209 -6.55 11.69 18.86
N ILE A 210 -6.53 12.33 20.02
CA ILE A 210 -6.61 11.65 21.32
C ILE A 210 -7.93 12.01 21.98
N ASP A 211 -8.81 11.03 22.10
CA ASP A 211 -10.05 11.17 22.88
C ASP A 211 -9.78 10.91 24.36
N GLU A 212 -10.65 11.42 25.23
CA GLU A 212 -10.56 11.24 26.69
C GLU A 212 -9.18 11.59 27.27
N VAL A 213 -8.57 12.67 26.80
CA VAL A 213 -7.18 13.05 27.16
C VAL A 213 -6.98 13.25 28.67
N HIS A 214 -8.05 13.48 29.42
CA HIS A 214 -8.04 13.56 30.89
C HIS A 214 -7.66 12.24 31.58
N MET A 215 -7.61 11.13 30.85
CA MET A 215 -7.11 9.84 31.33
C MET A 215 -5.58 9.75 31.27
N LEU A 216 -4.89 10.68 30.58
CA LEU A 216 -3.44 10.71 30.49
C LEU A 216 -2.79 11.26 31.76
N ASP A 217 -1.59 10.74 32.05
CA ASP A 217 -0.76 11.23 33.14
C ASP A 217 0.21 12.34 32.69
N ILE A 218 0.91 12.94 33.66
CA ILE A 218 1.84 14.04 33.43
C ILE A 218 3.06 13.61 32.58
N GLU A 219 3.45 12.35 32.62
CA GLU A 219 4.57 11.82 31.84
C GLU A 219 4.20 11.78 30.35
N CYS A 220 2.97 11.38 30.03
CA CYS A 220 2.42 11.42 28.68
C CYS A 220 2.40 12.85 28.12
N PHE A 221 1.97 13.85 28.90
CA PHE A 221 1.99 15.25 28.46
C PHE A 221 3.41 15.80 28.27
N SER A 222 4.35 15.43 29.13
CA SER A 222 5.77 15.78 28.98
C SER A 222 6.35 15.20 27.68
N PHE A 223 6.04 13.94 27.39
CA PHE A 223 6.42 13.28 26.14
C PHE A 223 5.81 13.98 24.92
N LEU A 224 4.50 14.26 24.95
CA LEU A 224 3.80 14.92 23.84
C LEU A 224 4.38 16.32 23.56
N ASN A 225 4.69 17.11 24.59
CA ASN A 225 5.32 18.42 24.41
C ASN A 225 6.66 18.32 23.68
N ARG A 226 7.53 17.38 24.09
CA ARG A 226 8.82 17.16 23.41
C ARG A 226 8.64 16.63 21.98
N ALA A 227 7.66 15.77 21.74
CA ALA A 227 7.40 15.22 20.42
C ALA A 227 6.88 16.28 19.43
N LEU A 228 6.11 17.26 19.91
CA LEU A 228 5.58 18.37 19.11
C LEU A 228 6.63 19.39 18.69
N GLU A 229 7.82 19.41 19.30
CA GLU A 229 8.93 20.27 18.88
C GLU A 229 9.60 19.78 17.57
N SER A 230 9.28 18.58 17.11
CA SER A 230 9.82 18.05 15.86
C SER A 230 9.14 18.69 14.64
N ASP A 231 9.93 19.09 13.64
CA ASP A 231 9.43 19.64 12.38
C ASP A 231 8.48 18.69 11.62
N MET A 232 8.57 17.38 11.87
CA MET A 232 7.72 16.35 11.25
C MET A 232 6.54 15.95 12.13
N ALA A 233 6.26 16.69 13.21
CA ALA A 233 5.16 16.39 14.10
C ALA A 233 3.79 16.48 13.37
N PRO A 234 2.90 15.48 13.54
CA PRO A 234 1.53 15.57 13.09
C PRO A 234 0.76 16.59 13.93
N VAL A 235 -0.38 17.04 13.42
CA VAL A 235 -1.28 17.91 14.18
C VAL A 235 -1.94 17.10 15.29
N LEU A 236 -1.67 17.48 16.55
CA LEU A 236 -2.30 16.87 17.71
C LEU A 236 -3.64 17.55 18.01
N ILE A 237 -4.73 16.77 17.97
CA ILE A 237 -6.06 17.18 18.39
C ILE A 237 -6.45 16.38 19.62
N MET A 238 -6.87 17.05 20.68
CA MET A 238 -7.25 16.41 21.94
C MET A 238 -8.72 16.70 22.26
N ALA A 239 -9.44 15.70 22.74
CA ALA A 239 -10.80 15.85 23.26
C ALA A 239 -10.85 15.47 24.74
N THR A 240 -11.64 16.21 25.52
CA THR A 240 -11.93 15.89 26.92
C THR A 240 -13.40 16.05 27.21
N ASN A 241 -13.98 15.03 27.83
CA ASN A 241 -15.36 15.05 28.33
C ASN A 241 -15.45 15.51 29.80
N ARG A 242 -14.32 15.75 30.47
CA ARG A 242 -14.27 16.31 31.83
C ARG A 242 -14.14 17.82 31.77
N GLY A 243 -15.14 18.52 32.30
CA GLY A 243 -15.05 19.94 32.64
C GLY A 243 -14.30 20.17 33.95
N ILE A 244 -13.91 21.41 34.21
CA ILE A 244 -13.37 21.82 35.52
C ILE A 244 -14.55 21.91 36.49
N THR A 245 -14.72 20.92 37.36
CA THR A 245 -15.55 21.07 38.56
C THR A 245 -14.73 21.84 39.60
N ARG A 246 -15.12 23.10 39.83
CA ARG A 246 -14.59 23.96 40.90
C ARG A 246 -14.98 23.45 42.28
#